data_AF-A0A8S3F7I2-F1
#
_entry.id   AF-A0A8S3F7I2-F1
#
_cell.length_a   1.000
_cell.length_b   1.000
_cell.length_c   1.000
_cell.angle_alpha   90.00
_cell.angle_beta   90.00
_cell.angle_gamma   90.00
#
_symmetry.space_group_name_H-M   'P 1'
#
loop_
_entity.id
_entity.type
_entity.pdbx_description
1 polymer ?
#
loop_
_entity_poly.entity_id
_entity_poly.type
_entity_poly.pdbx_seq_one_letter_code
_entity_poly.pdbx_strand_id
1 'polypeptide(L)'
;MSLLVDIVDILCYLPYPEDCRRKFIEALREYYHGKKAELTVLENFEQDYRSDKAIWWYTRDNFVHRLLNRALRQRNIEVLFLFGFFIQDIYQQLKHKRSIQNFDGPLIVYRGQFIRRDEINKIKECDYDTASSIVNNSFFSATTNRD
;
A
#
# COMPACT_ATOMS: atom_id res chain seq x y z
N MET A 1 -21.93 -11.73 -4.52
CA MET A 1 -21.00 -11.98 -3.40
C MET A 1 -19.70 -12.48 -3.99
N SER A 2 -18.78 -11.56 -4.30
CA SER A 2 -17.48 -11.91 -4.89
C SER A 2 -16.54 -12.36 -3.77
N LEU A 3 -16.18 -13.63 -3.77
CA LEU A 3 -15.10 -14.22 -2.97
C LEU A 3 -13.74 -13.82 -3.56
N LEU A 4 -13.40 -12.54 -3.50
CA LEU A 4 -12.01 -12.13 -3.49
C LEU A 4 -11.78 -11.46 -2.15
N VAL A 5 -11.47 -12.27 -1.13
CA VAL A 5 -10.88 -11.71 0.08
C VAL A 5 -9.53 -11.19 -0.36
N ASP A 6 -9.38 -9.86 -0.39
CA ASP A 6 -8.10 -9.25 -0.73
C ASP A 6 -7.07 -9.72 0.30
N ILE A 7 -5.83 -9.96 -0.11
CA ILE A 7 -4.75 -10.27 0.83
C ILE A 7 -4.63 -9.17 1.89
N VAL A 8 -4.95 -7.93 1.51
CA VAL A 8 -5.02 -6.79 2.44
C VAL A 8 -6.12 -6.97 3.48
N ASP A 9 -7.30 -7.48 3.09
CA ASP A 9 -8.38 -7.75 4.03
C ASP A 9 -7.95 -8.81 5.05
N ILE A 10 -7.36 -9.92 4.58
CA ILE A 10 -6.84 -10.97 5.47
C ILE A 10 -5.85 -10.38 6.47
N LEU A 11 -4.86 -9.62 5.98
CA LEU A 11 -3.85 -8.98 6.82
C LEU A 11 -4.47 -8.05 7.86
N CYS A 12 -5.52 -7.30 7.51
CA CYS A 12 -6.19 -6.40 8.46
C CYS A 12 -6.91 -7.13 9.62
N TYR A 13 -7.32 -8.38 9.43
CA TYR A 13 -7.99 -9.20 10.45
C TYR A 13 -7.03 -10.05 11.29
N LEU A 14 -5.78 -10.21 10.86
CA LEU A 14 -4.80 -10.99 11.62
C LEU A 14 -4.35 -10.24 12.87
N PRO A 15 -4.22 -10.92 14.03
CA PRO A 15 -3.55 -10.35 15.18
C PRO A 15 -2.05 -10.25 14.88
N TYR A 16 -1.46 -9.08 15.13
CA TYR A 16 -0.02 -8.91 15.03
C TYR A 16 0.63 -9.02 16.40
N PRO A 17 1.59 -9.94 16.59
CA PRO A 17 2.32 -10.06 17.84
C PRO A 17 3.03 -8.76 18.22
N GLU A 18 3.23 -8.53 19.52
CA GLU A 18 3.99 -7.38 20.06
C GLU A 18 5.37 -7.20 19.38
N ASP A 19 6.01 -8.31 19.00
CA ASP A 19 7.35 -8.31 18.41
C ASP A 19 7.39 -8.12 16.90
N CYS A 20 6.26 -7.91 16.23
CA CYS A 20 6.18 -7.74 14.77
C CYS A 20 7.04 -6.58 14.26
N ARG A 21 7.05 -5.45 14.97
CA ARG A 21 7.86 -4.28 14.61
C ARG A 21 9.35 -4.57 14.70
N ARG A 22 9.78 -5.26 15.76
CA ARG A 22 11.18 -5.67 15.93
C ARG A 22 11.62 -6.59 14.78
N LYS A 23 10.81 -7.60 14.45
CA LYS A 23 11.07 -8.50 13.31
C LYS A 23 11.13 -7.75 11.98
N PHE A 24 10.26 -6.76 11.79
CA PHE A 24 10.28 -5.88 10.62
C PHE A 24 11.59 -5.12 10.50
N ILE A 25 12.06 -4.48 11.58
CA ILE A 25 13.34 -3.77 11.58
C ILE A 25 14.51 -4.71 11.31
N GLU A 26 14.58 -5.85 12.01
CA GLU A 26 15.66 -6.82 11.85
C GLU A 26 15.76 -7.34 10.41
N ALA A 27 14.63 -7.75 9.82
CA ALA A 27 14.58 -8.25 8.45
C ALA A 27 14.98 -7.19 7.42
N LEU A 28 14.55 -5.93 7.60
CA LEU A 28 14.91 -4.85 6.68
C LEU A 28 16.35 -4.39 6.84
N ARG A 29 16.89 -4.44 8.06
CA ARG A 29 18.30 -4.13 8.31
C ARG A 29 19.21 -5.11 7.58
N GLU A 30 18.86 -6.39 7.59
CA GLU A 30 19.55 -7.43 6.81
C GLU A 30 19.37 -7.21 5.30
N TYR A 31 18.14 -6.99 4.83
CA TYR A 31 17.84 -6.80 3.40
C TYR A 31 18.55 -5.57 2.79
N TYR A 32 18.71 -4.50 3.58
CA TYR A 32 19.38 -3.26 3.19
C TYR A 32 20.83 -3.18 3.71
N HIS A 33 21.46 -4.31 4.07
CA HIS A 33 22.83 -4.32 4.53
C HIS A 33 23.77 -3.57 3.56
N GLY A 34 24.59 -2.67 4.11
CA GLY A 34 25.51 -1.81 3.35
C GLY A 34 24.86 -0.64 2.58
N LYS A 35 23.53 -0.54 2.53
CA LYS A 35 22.81 0.54 1.86
C LYS A 35 22.47 1.66 2.84
N LYS A 36 23.45 2.56 3.03
CA LYS A 36 23.39 3.64 4.03
C LYS A 36 22.11 4.49 3.96
N ALA A 37 21.65 4.85 2.77
CA ALA A 37 20.46 5.69 2.60
C ALA A 37 19.18 5.03 3.16
N GLU A 38 18.95 3.77 2.82
CA GLU A 38 17.81 3.01 3.33
C GLU A 38 17.94 2.69 4.83
N LEU A 39 19.15 2.41 5.30
CA LEU A 39 19.40 2.19 6.74
C LEU A 39 19.08 3.44 7.56
N THR A 40 19.47 4.64 7.11
CA THR A 40 19.09 5.90 7.79
C THR A 40 17.57 6.11 7.80
N VAL A 41 16.87 5.78 6.71
CA VAL A 41 15.39 5.83 6.70
C VAL A 41 14.81 4.81 7.69
N LEU A 42 15.40 3.62 7.78
CA LEU A 42 14.95 2.56 8.69
C LEU A 42 15.16 2.95 10.16
N GLU A 43 16.28 3.59 10.49
CA GLU A 43 16.55 4.13 11.83
C GLU A 43 15.52 5.20 12.22
N ASN A 44 15.23 6.14 11.32
CA ASN A 44 14.18 7.14 11.54
C ASN A 44 12.80 6.49 11.70
N PHE A 45 12.51 5.43 10.93
CA PHE A 45 11.27 4.68 11.07
C PHE A 45 11.20 4.01 12.44
N GLU A 46 12.25 3.32 12.87
CA GLU A 46 12.32 2.65 14.18
C GLU A 46 12.09 3.62 15.34
N GLN A 47 12.65 4.83 15.27
CA GLN A 47 12.56 5.83 16.34
C GLN A 47 11.24 6.61 16.34
N ASP A 48 10.77 7.04 15.17
CA ASP A 48 9.65 8.01 15.07
C ASP A 48 8.31 7.37 14.68
N TYR A 49 8.29 6.08 14.31
CA TYR A 49 7.06 5.43 13.88
C TYR A 49 6.05 5.30 15.03
N ARG A 50 4.83 5.74 14.73
CA ARG A 50 3.63 5.53 15.55
C ARG A 50 2.48 5.14 14.65
N SER A 51 1.52 4.40 15.18
CA SER A 51 0.35 3.93 14.41
C SER A 51 -0.47 5.07 13.83
N ASP A 52 -0.49 6.25 14.46
CA ASP A 52 -1.14 7.48 13.95
C ASP A 52 -0.32 8.22 12.87
N LYS A 53 0.92 7.80 12.59
CA LYS A 53 1.77 8.33 11.51
C LYS A 53 1.93 7.38 10.32
N ALA A 54 1.24 6.25 10.30
CA ALA A 54 1.32 5.26 9.21
C ALA A 54 1.08 5.84 7.80
N ILE A 55 0.01 6.63 7.59
CA ILE A 55 -0.23 7.26 6.27
C ILE A 55 0.92 8.20 5.90
N TRP A 56 1.48 8.96 6.86
CA TRP A 56 2.60 9.87 6.59
C TRP A 56 3.85 9.09 6.15
N TRP A 57 4.18 7.98 6.83
CA TRP A 57 5.27 7.12 6.42
C TRP A 57 5.04 6.46 5.05
N TYR A 58 3.79 6.13 4.74
CA TYR A 58 3.38 5.56 3.46
C TYR A 58 3.44 6.57 2.31
N THR A 59 3.16 7.85 2.52
CA THR A 59 3.16 8.85 1.45
C THR A 59 4.51 9.53 1.23
N ARG A 60 5.47 9.36 2.14
CA ARG A 60 6.83 9.88 1.95
C ARG A 60 7.56 9.14 0.83
N ASP A 61 8.35 9.88 0.06
CA ASP A 61 9.23 9.29 -0.92
C ASP A 61 10.45 8.61 -0.26
N ASN A 62 10.27 7.36 0.12
CA ASN A 62 11.28 6.52 0.76
C ASN A 62 11.05 5.04 0.41
N PHE A 63 11.94 4.16 0.88
CA PHE A 63 11.85 2.74 0.52
C PHE A 63 10.62 2.05 1.11
N VAL A 64 10.05 2.52 2.23
CA VAL A 64 8.94 1.87 2.94
C VAL A 64 7.71 1.76 2.02
N HIS A 65 7.31 2.86 1.40
CA HIS A 65 6.18 2.84 0.47
C HIS A 65 6.51 2.05 -0.81
N ARG A 66 7.74 2.16 -1.33
CA ARG A 66 8.14 1.48 -2.57
C ARG A 66 8.14 -0.03 -2.38
N LEU A 67 8.69 -0.50 -1.26
CA LEU A 67 8.77 -1.91 -0.91
C LEU A 67 7.38 -2.50 -0.66
N LEU A 68 6.55 -1.82 0.13
CA LEU A 68 5.17 -2.25 0.37
C LEU A 68 4.36 -2.35 -0.93
N ASN A 69 4.36 -1.28 -1.75
CA ASN A 69 3.60 -1.29 -3.01
C ASN A 69 4.14 -2.31 -4.01
N ARG A 70 5.46 -2.58 -4.00
CA ARG A 70 6.04 -3.66 -4.80
C ARG A 70 5.56 -5.02 -4.32
N ALA A 71 5.58 -5.27 -3.01
CA ALA A 71 5.11 -6.53 -2.42
C ALA A 71 3.64 -6.79 -2.73
N LEU A 72 2.80 -5.75 -2.64
CA LEU A 72 1.39 -5.76 -3.02
C LEU A 72 1.19 -6.14 -4.50
N ARG A 73 1.90 -5.48 -5.43
CA ARG A 73 1.83 -5.80 -6.87
C ARG A 73 2.30 -7.22 -7.20
N GLN A 74 3.34 -7.68 -6.52
CA GLN A 74 3.93 -9.00 -6.76
C GLN A 74 3.27 -10.11 -5.93
N ARG A 75 2.30 -9.77 -5.07
CA ARG A 75 1.70 -10.67 -4.08
C ARG A 75 2.77 -11.41 -3.26
N ASN A 76 3.84 -10.71 -2.88
CA ASN A 76 4.91 -11.29 -2.06
C ASN A 76 4.41 -11.45 -0.62
N ILE A 77 3.87 -12.63 -0.32
CA ILE A 77 3.21 -12.94 0.94
C ILE A 77 4.15 -12.72 2.13
N GLU A 78 5.40 -13.15 2.05
CA GLU A 78 6.39 -13.02 3.13
C GLU A 78 6.62 -11.55 3.52
N VAL A 79 6.84 -10.69 2.52
CA VAL A 79 7.01 -9.24 2.76
C VAL A 79 5.70 -8.63 3.24
N LEU A 80 4.55 -9.05 2.72
CA LEU A 80 3.26 -8.52 3.16
C LEU A 80 2.93 -8.87 4.62
N PHE A 81 3.29 -10.08 5.09
CA PHE A 81 3.18 -10.44 6.50
C PHE A 81 4.10 -9.59 7.37
N LEU A 82 5.33 -9.32 6.92
CA LEU A 82 6.28 -8.45 7.63
C LEU A 82 5.73 -7.02 7.77
N PHE A 83 5.07 -6.51 6.73
CA PHE A 83 4.43 -5.20 6.69
C PHE A 83 3.02 -5.18 7.32
N GLY A 84 2.53 -6.31 7.83
CA GLY A 84 1.13 -6.46 8.18
C GLY A 84 0.62 -5.47 9.23
N PHE A 85 1.39 -5.24 10.31
CA PHE A 85 1.05 -4.23 11.32
C PHE A 85 0.93 -2.83 10.70
N PHE A 86 1.81 -2.49 9.74
CA PHE A 86 1.84 -1.20 9.08
C PHE A 86 0.65 -1.06 8.11
N ILE A 87 0.29 -2.12 7.40
CA ILE A 87 -0.92 -2.18 6.56
C ILE A 87 -2.17 -1.97 7.41
N GLN A 88 -2.25 -2.63 8.58
CA GLN A 88 -3.37 -2.47 9.50
C GLN A 88 -3.47 -1.02 10.00
N ASP A 89 -2.36 -0.41 10.42
CA ASP A 89 -2.33 0.98 10.87
C ASP A 89 -2.74 1.96 9.74
N ILE A 90 -2.30 1.74 8.50
CA ILE A 90 -2.74 2.52 7.32
C ILE A 90 -4.25 2.38 7.15
N TYR A 91 -4.79 1.16 7.18
CA TYR A 91 -6.21 0.91 6.95
C TYR A 91 -7.08 1.55 8.03
N GLN A 92 -6.68 1.47 9.29
CA GLN A 92 -7.41 2.12 10.40
C GLN A 92 -7.42 3.64 10.24
N GLN A 93 -6.29 4.26 9.86
CA GLN A 93 -6.26 5.69 9.59
C GLN A 93 -7.12 6.09 8.38
N LEU A 94 -7.11 5.31 7.30
CA LEU A 94 -7.95 5.57 6.12
C LEU A 94 -9.44 5.49 6.48
N LYS A 95 -9.83 4.48 7.26
CA LYS A 95 -11.20 4.31 7.75
C LYS A 95 -11.63 5.49 8.63
N HIS A 96 -10.77 5.92 9.55
CA HIS A 96 -11.02 7.08 10.39
C HIS A 96 -11.14 8.37 9.57
N LYS A 97 -10.22 8.61 8.61
CA LYS A 97 -10.30 9.76 7.70
C LYS A 97 -11.58 9.75 6.88
N ARG A 98 -12.01 8.58 6.41
CA ARG A 98 -13.27 8.43 5.66
C ARG A 98 -14.48 8.72 6.55
N SER A 99 -14.48 8.33 7.82
CA SER A 99 -15.63 8.55 8.72
C SER A 99 -15.82 10.02 9.10
N ILE A 100 -14.77 10.84 9.05
CA ILE A 100 -14.84 12.28 9.34
C ILE A 100 -14.98 13.15 8.08
N GLN A 101 -14.80 12.56 6.90
CA GLN A 101 -14.95 13.25 5.63
C GLN A 101 -16.42 13.27 5.21
N ASN A 102 -16.99 14.46 5.14
CA ASN A 102 -18.31 14.69 4.54
C ASN A 102 -18.14 14.89 3.03
N PHE A 103 -18.35 13.84 2.25
CA PHE A 103 -18.45 13.92 0.79
C PHE A 103 -19.89 13.63 0.36
N ASP A 104 -20.58 14.65 -0.14
CA ASP A 104 -21.97 14.52 -0.64
C ASP A 104 -22.04 14.12 -2.13
N GLY A 105 -20.96 13.55 -2.69
CA GLY A 105 -20.90 13.19 -4.10
C GLY A 105 -19.61 12.49 -4.54
N PRO A 106 -19.51 12.16 -5.83
CA PRO A 106 -18.32 11.52 -6.39
C PRO A 106 -17.12 12.47 -6.36
N LEU A 107 -15.97 11.97 -5.92
CA LEU A 107 -14.69 12.69 -6.00
C LEU A 107 -13.94 12.24 -7.26
N ILE A 108 -13.70 13.18 -8.17
CA ILE A 108 -12.87 12.93 -9.36
C ILE A 108 -11.40 13.16 -8.98
N VAL A 109 -10.58 12.15 -9.23
CA VAL A 109 -9.12 12.20 -8.99
C VAL A 109 -8.38 11.68 -10.21
N TYR A 110 -7.13 12.08 -10.33
CA TYR A 110 -6.22 11.75 -11.42
C TYR A 110 -4.99 11.04 -10.88
N ARG A 111 -4.48 10.08 -11.65
CA ARG A 111 -3.24 9.36 -11.36
C ARG A 111 -2.55 9.01 -12.67
N GLY A 112 -1.27 9.39 -12.77
CA GLY A 112 -0.41 8.89 -13.84
C GLY A 112 -0.12 7.40 -13.64
N GLN A 113 -0.30 6.60 -14.69
CA GLN A 113 0.00 5.17 -14.67
C GLN A 113 0.81 4.81 -15.92
N PHE A 114 2.02 4.30 -15.71
CA PHE A 114 2.75 3.65 -16.79
C PHE A 114 2.07 2.31 -17.10
N ILE A 115 1.75 2.11 -18.38
CA ILE A 115 1.10 0.90 -18.88
C ILE A 115 1.82 0.44 -20.15
N ARG A 116 1.97 -0.89 -20.31
CA ARG A 116 2.58 -1.42 -21.53
C ARG A 116 1.58 -1.32 -22.69
N ARG A 117 2.10 -1.21 -23.92
CA ARG A 117 1.27 -1.06 -25.13
C ARG A 117 0.33 -2.25 -25.35
N ASP A 118 0.77 -3.46 -25.02
CA ASP A 118 -0.05 -4.67 -25.12
C ASP A 118 -1.16 -4.70 -24.05
N GLU A 119 -0.87 -4.27 -22.82
CA GLU A 119 -1.88 -4.13 -21.77
C GLU A 119 -2.97 -3.13 -22.14
N ILE A 120 -2.60 -1.94 -22.63
CA ILE A 120 -3.60 -0.94 -23.03
C ILE A 120 -4.42 -1.38 -24.23
N ASN A 121 -3.84 -2.14 -25.17
CA ASN A 121 -4.59 -2.70 -26.30
C ASN A 121 -5.61 -3.73 -25.82
N LYS A 122 -5.25 -4.62 -24.89
CA LYS A 122 -6.20 -5.54 -24.26
C LYS A 122 -7.36 -4.81 -23.58
N ILE A 123 -7.08 -3.72 -22.86
CA ILE A 123 -8.13 -2.90 -22.24
C ILE A 123 -9.07 -2.30 -23.30
N LYS A 124 -8.54 -1.86 -24.45
CA LYS A 124 -9.33 -1.31 -25.56
C LYS A 124 -10.13 -2.36 -26.32
N GLU A 125 -9.63 -3.59 -26.37
CA GLU A 125 -10.26 -4.74 -27.05
C GLU A 125 -11.30 -5.43 -26.17
N CYS A 126 -11.27 -5.24 -24.85
CA CYS A 126 -12.33 -5.70 -23.96
C CYS A 126 -13.64 -4.98 -24.28
N ASP A 127 -14.63 -5.76 -24.73
CA ASP A 127 -15.96 -5.27 -25.06
C ASP A 127 -16.71 -4.85 -23.79
N TYR A 128 -17.27 -3.64 -23.77
CA TYR A 128 -17.88 -3.02 -22.59
C TYR A 128 -19.11 -3.80 -22.07
N ASP A 129 -19.70 -4.67 -22.89
CA ASP A 129 -20.86 -5.50 -22.54
C ASP A 129 -20.51 -6.66 -21.58
N THR A 130 -19.24 -7.06 -21.50
CA THR A 130 -18.75 -7.93 -20.42
C THR A 130 -17.96 -7.10 -19.44
N ALA A 131 -18.47 -6.95 -18.21
CA ALA A 131 -17.86 -6.16 -17.15
C ALA A 131 -16.37 -6.51 -16.93
N SER A 132 -15.48 -5.76 -17.60
CA SER A 132 -14.04 -5.88 -17.43
C SER A 132 -13.64 -5.00 -16.25
N SER A 133 -13.52 -5.61 -15.07
CA SER A 133 -13.02 -4.91 -13.88
C SER A 133 -11.49 -4.84 -13.91
N ILE A 134 -10.95 -3.63 -13.78
CA ILE A 134 -9.51 -3.45 -13.51
C ILE A 134 -9.31 -3.59 -12.00
N VAL A 135 -8.58 -4.62 -11.59
CA VAL A 135 -8.23 -4.85 -10.19
C VAL A 135 -6.84 -4.30 -9.92
N ASN A 136 -6.71 -3.43 -8.91
CA ASN A 136 -5.44 -2.99 -8.39
C ASN A 136 -5.19 -3.63 -7.01
N ASN A 137 -4.09 -4.35 -6.87
CA ASN A 137 -3.72 -4.99 -5.61
C ASN A 137 -2.90 -4.06 -4.68
N SER A 138 -2.80 -2.76 -4.98
CA SER A 138 -2.00 -1.78 -4.23
C SER A 138 -2.80 -0.52 -3.88
N PHE A 139 -2.36 0.23 -2.88
CA PHE A 139 -3.00 1.48 -2.50
C PHE A 139 -2.90 2.53 -3.62
N PHE A 140 -4.02 3.21 -3.88
CA PHE A 140 -4.08 4.31 -4.84
C PHE A 140 -3.72 5.65 -4.19
N SER A 141 -2.54 6.16 -4.52
CA SER A 141 -2.24 7.59 -4.45
C SER A 141 -2.72 8.27 -5.72
N ALA A 142 -3.52 9.32 -5.57
CA ALA A 142 -4.08 10.12 -6.65
C ALA A 142 -4.13 11.59 -6.22
N THR A 143 -4.29 12.49 -7.19
CA THR A 143 -4.35 13.93 -7.00
C THR A 143 -5.68 14.47 -7.54
N THR A 144 -6.20 15.52 -6.93
CA THR A 144 -7.35 16.27 -7.49
C THR A 144 -6.93 17.21 -8.61
N ASN A 145 -5.63 17.52 -8.71
CA ASN A 145 -5.05 18.25 -9.83
C ASN A 145 -4.82 17.30 -11.01
N ARG A 146 -5.26 17.70 -12.20
CA ARG A 146 -5.08 16.94 -13.43
C ARG A 146 -3.68 17.09 -14.04
N ASP A 147 -3.01 18.20 -13.72
CA ASP A 147 -1.77 18.65 -14.36
C ASP A 147 -0.51 18.27 -13.56
#